data_AF-A0A4Q8US95-F1
#
_entry.id   AF-A0A4Q8US95-F1
#
_cell.length_a   1.000
_cell.length_b   1.000
_cell.length_c   1.000
_cell.angle_alpha   90.00
_cell.angle_beta   90.00
_cell.angle_gamma   90.00
#
_symmetry.space_group_name_H-M   'P 1'
#
loop_
_entity.id
_entity.type
_entity.pdbx_description
1 polymer ?
#
loop_
_entity_poly.entity_id
_entity_poly.type
_entity_poly.pdbx_seq_one_letter_code
_entity_poly.pdbx_strand_id
1 'polypeptide(L)'
;MGPLNGLPLTEARLAFKRCMETKAERLEMLGRLLNANGVTMDVDDSAVQKLNGWFYENVEFDPEQPGRLLADWYSVVHDMAMFLGELTIRRHPNLRWEFFTWGRTNVSFQKPVIMGFGTEDPKFRTNIDFERMVAAYAHRIVAGRGSIPTYGTVTVRGTAIDVDALSRDHDSTDATADQFLLWLLMAKERA
;
A
#
# COMPACT_ATOMS: atom_id res chain seq x y z
N MET A 1 -2.27 4.64 15.11
CA MET A 1 -0.83 4.44 15.43
C MET A 1 -0.04 5.48 14.66
N GLY A 2 0.96 6.15 15.25
CA GLY A 2 1.81 7.11 14.52
C GLY A 2 2.71 6.42 13.48
N PRO A 3 3.38 7.17 12.59
CA PRO A 3 4.25 6.58 11.57
C PRO A 3 5.41 5.80 12.22
N LEU A 4 5.56 4.52 11.87
CA LEU A 4 6.56 3.61 12.45
C LEU A 4 7.98 4.19 12.42
N ASN A 5 8.30 4.95 11.37
CA ASN A 5 9.58 5.59 11.10
C ASN A 5 10.00 6.61 12.18
N GLY A 6 9.04 7.09 12.99
CA GLY A 6 9.26 8.04 14.09
C GLY A 6 9.35 7.37 15.46
N LEU A 7 9.12 6.05 15.55
CA LEU A 7 9.18 5.32 16.81
C LEU A 7 10.64 5.01 17.21
N PRO A 8 10.91 4.84 18.51
CA PRO A 8 12.13 4.19 18.96
C PRO A 8 12.31 2.83 18.27
N LEU A 9 13.54 2.51 17.85
CA LEU A 9 13.84 1.29 17.08
C LEU A 9 13.32 0.02 17.76
N THR A 10 13.36 -0.04 19.09
CA THR A 10 12.84 -1.16 19.88
C THR A 10 11.34 -1.31 19.74
N GLU A 11 10.58 -0.20 19.79
CA GLU A 11 9.13 -0.21 19.64
C GLU A 11 8.71 -0.57 18.22
N ALA A 12 9.41 -0.04 17.21
CA ALA A 12 9.15 -0.38 15.82
C ALA A 12 9.44 -1.87 15.54
N ARG A 13 10.52 -2.43 16.12
CA ARG A 13 10.83 -3.85 16.02
C ARG A 13 9.76 -4.71 16.71
N LEU A 14 9.23 -4.28 17.84
CA LEU A 14 8.13 -4.97 18.52
C LEU A 14 6.84 -4.91 17.68
N ALA A 15 6.55 -3.76 17.05
CA ALA A 15 5.43 -3.62 16.13
C ALA A 15 5.57 -4.57 14.93
N PHE A 16 6.76 -4.65 14.32
CA PHE A 16 7.05 -5.63 13.26
C PHE A 16 6.82 -7.07 13.72
N LYS A 17 7.34 -7.44 14.90
CA LYS A 17 7.16 -8.79 15.45
C LYS A 17 5.69 -9.13 15.63
N ARG A 18 4.90 -8.24 16.25
CA ARG A 18 3.46 -8.41 16.42
C ARG A 18 2.74 -8.55 15.08
N CYS A 19 3.10 -7.72 14.09
CA CYS A 19 2.56 -7.79 12.73
C CYS A 19 2.80 -9.16 12.10
N MET A 20 4.00 -9.73 12.24
CA MET A 20 4.30 -11.07 11.72
C MET A 20 3.59 -12.18 12.50
N GLU A 21 3.40 -12.03 13.81
CA GLU A 21 2.70 -12.98 14.68
C GLU A 21 1.19 -13.04 14.38
N THR A 22 0.55 -11.90 14.11
CA THR A 22 -0.90 -11.84 13.84
C THR A 22 -1.26 -11.99 12.36
N LYS A 23 -0.27 -12.05 11.46
CA LYS A 23 -0.45 -12.11 10.01
C LYS A 23 -1.47 -13.18 9.57
N ALA A 24 -1.39 -14.39 10.12
CA ALA A 24 -2.30 -15.48 9.74
C ALA A 24 -3.77 -15.16 10.09
N GLU A 25 -4.01 -14.67 11.31
CA GLU A 25 -5.35 -14.27 11.77
C GLU A 25 -5.91 -13.12 10.94
N ARG A 26 -5.07 -12.14 10.61
CA ARG A 26 -5.44 -10.99 9.76
C ARG A 26 -5.84 -11.42 8.35
N LEU A 27 -5.10 -12.36 7.75
CA LEU A 27 -5.45 -12.93 6.44
C LEU A 27 -6.75 -13.74 6.48
N GLU A 28 -7.03 -14.42 7.59
CA GLU A 28 -8.32 -15.08 7.77
C GLU A 28 -9.47 -14.07 7.84
N MET A 29 -9.30 -12.98 8.60
CA MET A 29 -10.28 -11.89 8.67
C MET A 29 -10.55 -11.27 7.28
N LEU A 30 -9.49 -11.00 6.52
CA LEU A 30 -9.61 -10.53 5.13
C LEU A 30 -10.39 -11.54 4.27
N GLY A 31 -10.08 -12.84 4.40
CA GLY A 31 -10.79 -13.90 3.68
C GLY A 31 -12.29 -13.93 4.00
N ARG A 32 -12.67 -13.75 5.26
CA ARG A 32 -14.09 -13.66 5.65
C ARG A 32 -14.77 -12.41 5.06
N LEU A 33 -14.10 -11.27 5.11
CA LEU A 33 -14.61 -10.02 4.53
C LEU A 33 -14.85 -10.17 3.03
N LEU A 34 -13.88 -10.70 2.29
CA LEU A 34 -13.97 -10.86 0.84
C LEU A 34 -15.03 -11.89 0.45
N ASN A 35 -15.10 -13.02 1.16
CA ASN A 35 -16.12 -14.04 0.90
C ASN A 35 -17.53 -13.51 1.13
N ALA A 36 -17.73 -12.66 2.15
CA ALA A 36 -19.02 -11.98 2.36
C ALA A 36 -19.41 -11.04 1.21
N ASN A 37 -18.43 -10.61 0.41
CA ASN A 37 -18.60 -9.77 -0.77
C ASN A 37 -18.47 -10.55 -2.10
N GLY A 38 -18.53 -11.89 -2.07
CA GLY A 38 -18.47 -12.74 -3.27
C GLY A 38 -17.09 -12.82 -3.92
N VAL A 39 -16.03 -12.41 -3.23
CA VAL A 39 -14.64 -12.51 -3.70
C VAL A 39 -13.89 -13.57 -2.93
N THR A 40 -13.22 -14.48 -3.64
CA THR A 40 -12.39 -15.52 -3.04
C THR A 40 -10.92 -15.10 -3.07
N MET A 41 -10.21 -15.28 -1.95
CA MET A 41 -8.75 -15.19 -1.92
C MET A 41 -8.15 -16.47 -2.46
N ASP A 42 -7.45 -16.37 -3.59
CA ASP A 42 -6.70 -17.47 -4.20
C ASP A 42 -5.37 -16.98 -4.78
N VAL A 43 -4.53 -17.91 -5.22
CA VAL A 43 -3.18 -17.65 -5.71
C VAL A 43 -3.11 -17.38 -7.20
N ASP A 44 -4.16 -17.63 -7.96
CA ASP A 44 -4.18 -17.44 -9.41
C ASP A 44 -4.40 -15.96 -9.78
N ASP A 45 -3.94 -15.58 -10.98
CA ASP A 45 -4.02 -14.20 -11.45
C ASP A 45 -5.47 -13.71 -11.62
N SER A 46 -6.42 -14.61 -11.90
CA SER A 46 -7.84 -14.23 -12.06
C SER A 46 -8.48 -13.87 -10.72
N ALA A 47 -8.14 -14.58 -9.64
CA ALA A 47 -8.56 -14.26 -8.29
C ALA A 47 -7.93 -12.95 -7.80
N VAL A 48 -6.63 -12.74 -8.06
CA VAL A 48 -5.96 -11.46 -7.76
C VAL A 48 -6.62 -10.29 -8.50
N GLN A 49 -7.02 -10.51 -9.75
CA GLN A 49 -7.71 -9.48 -10.54
C GLN A 49 -9.09 -9.16 -9.98
N LYS A 50 -9.89 -10.17 -9.60
CA LYS A 50 -11.18 -9.97 -8.93
C LYS A 50 -11.01 -9.22 -7.61
N LEU A 51 -9.96 -9.54 -6.85
CA LEU A 51 -9.62 -8.84 -5.62
C LEU A 51 -9.28 -7.37 -5.87
N ASN A 52 -8.49 -7.07 -6.91
CA ASN A 52 -8.19 -5.70 -7.30
C ASN A 52 -9.46 -4.95 -7.72
N GLY A 53 -10.32 -5.58 -8.53
CA GLY A 53 -11.60 -5.02 -8.96
C GLY A 53 -12.49 -4.67 -7.77
N TRP A 54 -12.67 -5.60 -6.83
CA TRP A 54 -13.43 -5.33 -5.60
C TRP A 54 -12.82 -4.18 -4.79
N PHE A 55 -11.49 -4.18 -4.61
CA PHE A 55 -10.83 -3.10 -3.87
C PHE A 55 -11.01 -1.75 -4.56
N TYR A 56 -10.83 -1.70 -5.88
CA TYR A 56 -11.03 -0.53 -6.71
C TYR A 56 -12.44 0.01 -6.61
N GLU A 57 -13.46 -0.86 -6.63
CA GLU A 57 -14.87 -0.50 -6.56
C GLU A 57 -15.27 -0.02 -5.16
N ASN A 58 -14.79 -0.69 -4.11
CA ASN A 58 -15.35 -0.53 -2.77
C ASN A 58 -14.62 0.46 -1.88
N VAL A 59 -13.36 0.85 -2.17
CA VAL A 59 -12.63 1.75 -1.27
C VAL A 59 -13.31 3.10 -1.07
N GLU A 60 -13.48 3.51 0.19
CA GLU A 60 -14.20 4.73 0.56
C GLU A 60 -13.29 5.79 1.18
N PHE A 61 -13.60 7.04 0.88
CA PHE A 61 -12.98 8.19 1.54
C PHE A 61 -13.75 8.61 2.79
N ASP A 62 -13.05 9.30 3.68
CA ASP A 62 -13.65 9.98 4.81
C ASP A 62 -14.31 11.30 4.34
N PRO A 63 -15.66 11.43 4.40
CA PRO A 63 -16.34 12.63 3.95
C PRO A 63 -16.02 13.86 4.83
N GLU A 64 -15.57 13.66 6.06
CA GLU A 64 -15.17 14.74 6.96
C GLU A 64 -13.71 15.17 6.79
N GLN A 65 -12.89 14.31 6.15
CA GLN A 65 -11.47 14.55 5.92
C GLN A 65 -11.09 14.27 4.46
N PRO A 66 -11.35 15.23 3.55
CA PRO A 66 -11.03 15.08 2.13
C PRO A 66 -9.58 14.62 1.89
N GLY A 67 -9.43 13.63 1.01
CA GLY A 67 -8.14 13.00 0.69
C GLY A 67 -7.74 11.85 1.61
N ARG A 68 -8.50 11.56 2.68
CA ARG A 68 -8.28 10.40 3.56
C ARG A 68 -9.25 9.27 3.25
N LEU A 69 -8.83 8.04 3.58
CA LEU A 69 -9.71 6.88 3.61
C LEU A 69 -10.47 6.84 4.93
N LEU A 70 -11.61 6.15 5.00
CA LEU A 70 -12.18 5.78 6.30
C LEU A 70 -11.16 4.95 7.10
N ALA A 71 -11.22 5.04 8.42
CA ALA A 71 -10.29 4.34 9.32
C ALA A 71 -10.24 2.83 9.06
N ASP A 72 -11.39 2.21 8.82
CA ASP A 72 -11.49 0.77 8.57
C ASP A 72 -10.80 0.36 7.26
N TRP A 73 -10.83 1.23 6.24
CA TRP A 73 -10.14 0.99 4.97
C TRP A 73 -8.62 0.96 5.12
N TYR A 74 -8.04 1.68 6.09
CA TYR A 74 -6.62 1.51 6.42
C TYR A 74 -6.30 0.14 7.00
N SER A 75 -7.22 -0.47 7.76
CA SER A 75 -7.06 -1.86 8.22
C SER A 75 -7.14 -2.83 7.04
N VAL A 76 -8.05 -2.63 6.09
CA VAL A 76 -8.17 -3.45 4.88
C VAL A 76 -6.93 -3.32 3.99
N VAL A 77 -6.40 -2.10 3.82
CA VAL A 77 -5.14 -1.83 3.10
C VAL A 77 -3.99 -2.64 3.69
N HIS A 78 -3.88 -2.69 5.02
CA HIS A 78 -2.85 -3.45 5.72
C HIS A 78 -2.96 -4.95 5.43
N ASP A 79 -4.17 -5.51 5.49
CA ASP A 79 -4.39 -6.94 5.24
C ASP A 79 -4.17 -7.32 3.78
N MET A 80 -4.57 -6.44 2.87
CA MET A 80 -4.30 -6.59 1.43
C MET A 80 -2.79 -6.61 1.16
N ALA A 81 -2.04 -5.72 1.80
CA ALA A 81 -0.58 -5.69 1.68
C ALA A 81 0.08 -6.97 2.23
N MET A 82 -0.41 -7.49 3.36
CA MET A 82 0.03 -8.80 3.87
C MET A 82 -0.24 -9.92 2.88
N PHE A 83 -1.44 -9.95 2.29
CA PHE A 83 -1.83 -10.98 1.33
C PHE A 83 -0.95 -10.95 0.09
N LEU A 84 -0.74 -9.77 -0.50
CA LEU A 84 0.12 -9.60 -1.68
C LEU A 84 1.57 -9.99 -1.38
N GLY A 85 2.08 -9.66 -0.19
CA GLY A 85 3.40 -10.10 0.25
C GLY A 85 3.52 -11.61 0.41
N GLU A 86 2.55 -12.27 1.04
CA GLU A 86 2.52 -13.74 1.15
C GLU A 86 2.41 -14.41 -0.21
N LEU A 87 1.57 -13.89 -1.09
CA LEU A 87 1.41 -14.42 -2.44
C LEU A 87 2.72 -14.28 -3.23
N THR A 88 3.39 -13.14 -3.10
CA THR A 88 4.70 -12.90 -3.73
C THR A 88 5.76 -13.89 -3.24
N ILE A 89 5.86 -14.11 -1.92
CA ILE A 89 6.77 -15.11 -1.34
C ILE A 89 6.42 -16.53 -1.79
N ARG A 90 5.13 -16.86 -1.86
CA ARG A 90 4.68 -18.19 -2.32
C ARG A 90 5.10 -18.46 -3.77
N ARG A 91 5.02 -17.43 -4.64
CA ARG A 91 5.46 -17.52 -6.03
C ARG A 91 7.00 -17.52 -6.16
N HIS A 92 7.70 -16.91 -5.20
CA HIS A 92 9.15 -16.73 -5.21
C HIS A 92 9.78 -17.02 -3.82
N PRO A 93 10.11 -18.30 -3.53
CA PRO A 93 10.53 -18.72 -2.19
C PRO A 93 11.84 -18.13 -1.66
N ASN A 94 12.64 -17.47 -2.50
CA ASN A 94 13.82 -16.71 -2.08
C ASN A 94 13.46 -15.40 -1.37
N LEU A 95 12.24 -14.91 -1.54
CA LEU A 95 11.74 -13.70 -0.93
C LEU A 95 11.28 -13.95 0.51
N ARG A 96 11.34 -12.91 1.33
CA ARG A 96 10.94 -12.97 2.74
C ARG A 96 10.47 -11.62 3.25
N TRP A 97 9.66 -11.64 4.29
CA TRP A 97 9.43 -10.47 5.12
C TRP A 97 10.69 -10.09 5.89
N GLU A 98 11.00 -8.80 5.92
CA GLU A 98 12.13 -8.25 6.65
C GLU A 98 11.75 -6.94 7.33
N PHE A 99 12.30 -6.71 8.54
CA PHE A 99 12.22 -5.42 9.20
C PHE A 99 13.28 -4.49 8.62
N PHE A 100 12.86 -3.55 7.79
CA PHE A 100 13.79 -2.76 6.99
C PHE A 100 14.50 -1.69 7.83
N THR A 101 15.82 -1.79 7.97
CA THR A 101 16.63 -0.83 8.76
C THR A 101 17.70 -0.11 7.94
N TRP A 102 17.61 -0.14 6.61
CA TRP A 102 18.60 0.49 5.73
C TRP A 102 18.16 1.90 5.34
N GLY A 103 19.06 2.88 5.48
CA GLY A 103 18.80 4.28 5.12
C GLY A 103 17.69 4.93 5.96
N ARG A 104 18.06 5.71 6.98
CA ARG A 104 17.09 6.33 7.90
C ARG A 104 16.09 7.28 7.23
N THR A 105 16.45 7.83 6.07
CA THR A 105 15.60 8.70 5.25
C THR A 105 14.72 7.92 4.28
N ASN A 106 14.90 6.59 4.18
CA ASN A 106 14.06 5.75 3.35
C ASN A 106 12.65 5.71 3.94
N VAL A 107 11.65 5.90 3.07
CA VAL A 107 10.22 5.87 3.40
C VAL A 107 9.75 4.55 4.04
N SER A 108 10.46 3.46 3.77
CA SER A 108 10.18 2.13 4.31
C SER A 108 11.03 1.79 5.53
N PHE A 109 11.85 2.73 6.01
CA PHE A 109 12.63 2.56 7.25
C PHE A 109 11.69 2.21 8.41
N GLN A 110 12.03 1.12 9.11
CA GLN A 110 11.29 0.51 10.21
C GLN A 110 9.90 -0.06 9.84
N LYS A 111 9.70 -0.45 8.58
CA LYS A 111 8.47 -1.12 8.12
C LYS A 111 8.70 -2.60 7.76
N PRO A 112 7.65 -3.43 7.79
CA PRO A 112 7.65 -4.74 7.15
C PRO A 112 7.73 -4.56 5.63
N VAL A 113 8.74 -5.16 5.01
CA VAL A 113 8.89 -5.14 3.55
C VAL A 113 9.27 -6.52 3.03
N ILE A 114 9.10 -6.74 1.73
CA ILE A 114 9.63 -7.92 1.04
C ILE A 114 11.06 -7.65 0.60
N MET A 115 11.97 -8.56 0.93
CA MET A 115 13.40 -8.56 0.55
C MET A 115 13.78 -9.92 -0.05
N GLY A 116 14.98 -10.01 -0.64
CA GLY A 116 15.54 -11.28 -1.15
C GLY A 116 15.68 -11.37 -2.67
N PHE A 117 15.46 -10.26 -3.37
CA PHE A 117 15.62 -10.13 -4.82
C PHE A 117 17.07 -10.43 -5.25
N GLY A 118 17.22 -11.36 -6.21
CA GLY A 118 18.52 -11.88 -6.62
C GLY A 118 19.20 -11.12 -7.75
N THR A 119 18.46 -10.32 -8.51
CA THR A 119 18.93 -9.70 -9.76
C THR A 119 19.66 -8.37 -9.57
N GLU A 120 19.77 -7.86 -8.36
CA GLU A 120 20.26 -6.51 -8.09
C GLU A 120 21.56 -6.51 -7.29
N ASP A 121 22.40 -5.50 -7.55
CA ASP A 121 23.64 -5.30 -6.81
C ASP A 121 23.32 -5.28 -5.29
N PRO A 122 23.99 -6.13 -4.47
CA PRO A 122 23.77 -6.22 -3.03
C PRO A 122 23.80 -4.88 -2.28
N LYS A 123 24.41 -3.85 -2.88
CA LYS A 123 24.44 -2.48 -2.38
C LYS A 123 23.08 -1.78 -2.37
N PHE A 124 22.15 -2.10 -3.29
CA PHE A 124 20.91 -1.35 -3.45
C PHE A 124 19.77 -1.77 -2.52
N ARG A 125 19.93 -2.85 -1.73
CA ARG A 125 19.02 -3.27 -0.64
C ARG A 125 17.53 -3.09 -0.99
N THR A 126 17.18 -3.52 -2.20
CA THR A 126 15.85 -3.30 -2.75
C THR A 126 14.81 -4.04 -1.94
N ASN A 127 13.70 -3.34 -1.77
CA ASN A 127 12.55 -3.80 -1.02
C ASN A 127 11.27 -3.49 -1.77
N ILE A 128 10.23 -4.25 -1.48
CA ILE A 128 8.85 -3.93 -1.87
C ILE A 128 8.06 -3.67 -0.58
N ASP A 129 7.54 -2.44 -0.46
CA ASP A 129 6.66 -1.99 0.61
C ASP A 129 5.20 -2.02 0.10
N PHE A 130 4.58 -3.20 0.20
CA PHE A 130 3.21 -3.40 -0.26
C PHE A 130 2.21 -2.51 0.48
N GLU A 131 2.43 -2.21 1.76
CA GLU A 131 1.53 -1.34 2.53
C GLU A 131 1.50 0.06 1.95
N ARG A 132 2.66 0.64 1.65
CA ARG A 132 2.75 1.92 0.95
C ARG A 132 2.09 1.86 -0.43
N MET A 133 2.34 0.80 -1.20
CA MET A 133 1.83 0.66 -2.57
C MET A 133 0.30 0.58 -2.59
N VAL A 134 -0.30 -0.26 -1.73
CA VAL A 134 -1.75 -0.39 -1.60
C VAL A 134 -2.38 0.89 -1.07
N ALA A 135 -1.79 1.53 -0.04
CA ALA A 135 -2.29 2.81 0.48
C ALA A 135 -2.26 3.91 -0.59
N ALA A 136 -1.16 4.06 -1.32
CA ALA A 136 -1.05 5.04 -2.39
C ALA A 136 -2.04 4.76 -3.53
N TYR A 137 -2.31 3.49 -3.84
CA TYR A 137 -3.34 3.11 -4.80
C TYR A 137 -4.75 3.49 -4.32
N ALA A 138 -5.10 3.17 -3.07
CA ALA A 138 -6.36 3.56 -2.45
C ALA A 138 -6.59 5.09 -2.50
N HIS A 139 -5.56 5.87 -2.14
CA HIS A 139 -5.62 7.32 -2.19
C HIS A 139 -5.85 7.85 -3.62
N ARG A 140 -5.20 7.27 -4.63
CA ARG A 140 -5.44 7.63 -6.03
C ARG A 140 -6.86 7.30 -6.48
N ILE A 141 -7.41 6.15 -6.07
CA ILE A 141 -8.79 5.77 -6.40
C ILE A 141 -9.76 6.81 -5.84
N VAL A 142 -9.66 7.15 -4.55
CA VAL A 142 -10.61 8.10 -3.95
C VAL A 142 -10.41 9.53 -4.45
N ALA A 143 -9.17 9.93 -4.74
CA ALA A 143 -8.91 11.22 -5.39
C ALA A 143 -9.59 11.31 -6.76
N GLY A 144 -9.50 10.25 -7.57
CA GLY A 144 -10.23 10.13 -8.85
C GLY A 144 -11.76 10.13 -8.70
N ARG A 145 -12.27 9.81 -7.50
CA ARG A 145 -13.70 9.91 -7.14
C ARG A 145 -14.10 11.27 -6.58
N GLY A 146 -13.20 12.25 -6.59
CA GLY A 146 -13.44 13.62 -6.12
C GLY A 146 -13.09 13.87 -4.65
N SER A 147 -12.52 12.89 -3.94
CA SER A 147 -11.97 13.12 -2.60
C SER A 147 -10.57 13.73 -2.69
N ILE A 148 -10.52 15.01 -3.03
CA ILE A 148 -9.29 15.81 -3.07
C ILE A 148 -9.28 16.82 -1.92
N PRO A 149 -8.15 17.02 -1.22
CA PRO A 149 -8.00 18.14 -0.30
C PRO A 149 -8.11 19.46 -1.06
N THR A 150 -8.94 20.39 -0.57
CA THR A 150 -9.05 21.74 -1.12
C THR A 150 -8.13 22.69 -0.37
N TYR A 151 -7.20 23.31 -1.07
CA TYR A 151 -6.22 24.25 -0.52
C TYR A 151 -6.52 25.70 -0.89
N GLY A 152 -7.33 25.94 -1.93
CA GLY A 152 -7.69 27.26 -2.41
C GLY A 152 -6.53 28.02 -3.02
N THR A 153 -6.64 29.35 -3.01
CA THR A 153 -5.58 30.25 -3.51
C THR A 153 -4.61 30.60 -2.38
N VAL A 154 -3.31 30.38 -2.61
CA VAL A 154 -2.24 30.76 -1.68
C VAL A 154 -1.32 31.80 -2.31
N THR A 155 -0.80 32.71 -1.50
CA THR A 155 0.16 33.72 -1.97
C THR A 155 1.58 33.25 -1.71
N VAL A 156 2.34 33.00 -2.78
CA VAL A 156 3.77 32.66 -2.70
C VAL A 156 4.57 33.80 -3.30
N ARG A 157 5.42 34.45 -2.49
CA ARG A 157 6.26 35.59 -2.92
C ARG A 157 5.46 36.71 -3.62
N GLY A 158 4.26 37.00 -3.13
CA GLY A 158 3.39 38.04 -3.69
C GLY A 158 2.59 37.61 -4.93
N THR A 159 2.74 36.37 -5.39
CA THR A 159 1.95 35.82 -6.51
C THR A 159 0.83 34.95 -5.95
N ALA A 160 -0.41 35.21 -6.37
CA ALA A 160 -1.54 34.35 -6.08
C ALA A 160 -1.47 33.08 -6.94
N ILE A 161 -1.46 31.92 -6.29
CA ILE A 161 -1.41 30.62 -6.93
C ILE A 161 -2.67 29.85 -6.52
N ASP A 162 -3.48 29.46 -7.50
CA ASP A 162 -4.57 28.51 -7.31
C ASP A 162 -3.98 27.10 -7.21
N VAL A 163 -3.84 26.60 -5.98
CA VAL A 163 -3.24 25.29 -5.71
C VAL A 163 -4.13 24.16 -6.22
N ASP A 164 -5.45 24.38 -6.19
CA ASP A 164 -6.44 23.38 -6.60
C ASP A 164 -6.49 23.26 -8.13
N ALA A 165 -6.26 24.35 -8.86
CA ALA A 165 -6.07 24.31 -10.32
C ALA A 165 -4.78 23.58 -10.71
N LEU A 166 -3.65 23.88 -10.06
CA LEU A 166 -2.37 23.22 -10.35
C LEU A 166 -2.38 21.72 -10.02
N SER A 167 -3.02 21.34 -8.92
CA SER A 167 -3.08 19.94 -8.50
C SER A 167 -3.90 19.08 -9.48
N ARG A 168 -4.99 19.63 -10.04
CA ARG A 168 -5.81 18.94 -11.05
C ARG A 168 -5.05 18.64 -12.34
N ASP A 169 -4.16 19.53 -12.77
CA ASP A 169 -3.34 19.33 -13.98
C ASP A 169 -2.22 18.29 -13.79
N HIS A 170 -1.78 18.04 -12.55
CA HIS A 170 -0.66 17.14 -12.28
C HIS A 170 -1.07 15.66 -12.08
N ASP A 171 -2.27 15.40 -11.54
CA ASP A 171 -2.70 14.06 -11.08
C ASP A 171 -3.32 13.16 -12.16
N SER A 172 -3.08 13.42 -13.45
CA SER A 172 -3.72 12.73 -14.59
C SER A 172 -3.38 11.24 -14.79
N THR A 173 -2.76 10.55 -13.82
CA THR A 173 -2.55 9.10 -13.91
C THR A 173 -3.69 8.38 -13.19
N ASP A 174 -4.78 8.12 -13.90
CA ASP A 174 -5.92 7.36 -13.39
C ASP A 174 -5.45 6.02 -12.80
N ALA A 175 -5.91 5.72 -11.58
CA ALA A 175 -5.69 4.41 -10.98
C ALA A 175 -6.39 3.35 -11.84
N THR A 176 -5.64 2.36 -12.34
CA THR A 176 -6.20 1.29 -13.18
C THR A 176 -6.68 0.10 -12.34
N ALA A 177 -7.62 -0.68 -12.87
CA ALA A 177 -8.17 -1.86 -12.21
C ALA A 177 -7.25 -3.10 -12.28
N ASP A 178 -5.99 -2.98 -12.69
CA ASP A 178 -5.04 -4.11 -12.84
C ASP A 178 -3.81 -3.97 -11.93
N GLN A 179 -3.85 -3.05 -10.96
CA GLN A 179 -2.67 -2.59 -10.25
C GLN A 179 -1.97 -3.70 -9.45
N PHE A 180 -2.72 -4.63 -8.84
CA PHE A 180 -2.15 -5.74 -8.07
C PHE A 180 -1.35 -6.71 -8.95
N LEU A 181 -1.85 -7.07 -10.13
CA LEU A 181 -1.13 -7.96 -11.05
C LEU A 181 0.17 -7.32 -11.55
N LEU A 182 0.14 -6.03 -11.87
CA LEU A 182 1.34 -5.28 -12.29
C LEU A 182 2.44 -5.34 -11.23
N TRP A 183 2.08 -5.26 -9.94
CA TRP A 183 3.07 -5.37 -8.86
C TRP A 183 3.64 -6.78 -8.71
N LEU A 184 2.82 -7.82 -8.89
CA LEU A 184 3.29 -9.21 -8.85
C LEU A 184 4.24 -9.50 -10.03
N LEU A 185 3.96 -8.96 -11.22
CA LEU A 185 4.85 -9.07 -12.38
C LEU A 185 6.17 -8.34 -12.16
N MET A 186 6.14 -7.13 -11.61
CA MET A 186 7.35 -6.39 -11.23
C MET A 186 8.20 -7.16 -10.19
N ALA A 187 7.56 -7.80 -9.21
CA ALA A 187 8.27 -8.62 -8.24
C ALA A 187 8.93 -9.85 -8.90
N LYS A 188 8.23 -10.50 -9.83
CA LYS A 188 8.74 -11.64 -10.59
C LYS A 188 9.98 -11.29 -11.42
N GLU A 189 10.03 -10.11 -12.01
CA GLU A 189 11.19 -9.66 -12.81
C GLU A 189 12.46 -9.44 -11.97
N ARG A 190 12.31 -9.23 -10.66
CA ARG A 190 13.41 -8.92 -9.73
C ARG A 190 13.79 -10.10 -8.83
N ALA A 191 12.90 -11.07 -8.67
CA ALA A 191 13.06 -12.21 -7.78
C ALA A 191 14.12 -13.19 -8.28
#